data_AF-A0A3D1RSK5-F1
#
_entry.id   AF-A0A3D1RSK5-F1
#
_cell.length_a   1.000
_cell.length_b   1.000
_cell.length_c   1.000
_cell.angle_alpha   90.00
_cell.angle_beta   90.00
_cell.angle_gamma   90.00
#
_symmetry.space_group_name_H-M   'P 1'
#
loop_
_entity.id
_entity.type
_entity.pdbx_description
1 polymer ?
#
loop_
_entity_poly.entity_id
_entity_poly.type
_entity_poly.pdbx_seq_one_letter_code
_entity_poly.pdbx_strand_id
1 'polypeptide(L)'
;AGLKRLLADDHKANAIKTAIDARDISAAPLDQKQKLAMHYAEILSQSPSDTSETMVANLRAAGFDDGEILEINQVSAYFCYANRTVLGLGCSTAGDIIGLSPNNSDDPDDWSHR
;
A
#
# COMPACT_ATOMS: atom_id res chain seq x y z
N ALA A 1 13.45 2.55 2.12
CA ALA A 1 14.46 2.27 1.07
C ALA A 1 13.86 1.50 -0.12
N GLY A 2 12.96 0.53 0.12
CA GLY A 2 12.38 -0.30 -0.94
C GLY A 2 11.61 0.44 -2.05
N LEU A 3 10.72 1.38 -1.70
CA LEU A 3 9.93 2.13 -2.71
C LEU A 3 10.80 2.87 -3.73
N LYS A 4 11.86 3.56 -3.26
CA LYS A 4 12.83 4.26 -4.13
C LYS A 4 13.53 3.30 -5.08
N ARG A 5 14.01 2.17 -4.54
CA ARG A 5 14.69 1.12 -5.32
C ARG A 5 13.80 0.56 -6.42
N LEU A 6 12.53 0.25 -6.10
CA LEU A 6 11.61 -0.37 -7.04
C LEU A 6 11.08 0.60 -8.10
N LEU A 7 10.85 1.87 -7.74
CA LEU A 7 10.41 2.89 -8.70
C LEU A 7 11.54 3.36 -9.62
N ALA A 8 12.80 3.20 -9.20
CA ALA A 8 13.97 3.77 -9.88
C ALA A 8 13.84 5.27 -10.20
N ASP A 9 13.04 5.98 -9.40
CA ASP A 9 12.74 7.41 -9.52
C ASP A 9 12.59 8.01 -8.11
N ASP A 10 13.69 8.56 -7.61
CA ASP A 10 13.77 9.14 -6.27
C ASP A 10 12.82 10.33 -6.08
N HIS A 11 12.62 11.13 -7.12
CA HIS A 11 11.75 12.30 -7.05
C HIS A 11 10.30 11.86 -6.91
N LYS A 12 9.84 10.94 -7.78
CA LYS A 12 8.49 10.37 -7.71
C LYS A 12 8.26 9.62 -6.40
N ALA A 13 9.22 8.82 -5.94
CA ALA A 13 9.13 8.09 -4.68
C ALA A 13 9.00 9.03 -3.47
N ASN A 14 9.79 10.11 -3.42
CA ASN A 14 9.68 11.12 -2.36
C ASN A 14 8.32 11.82 -2.40
N ALA A 15 7.85 12.22 -3.58
CA ALA A 15 6.56 12.89 -3.74
C ALA A 15 5.37 11.99 -3.35
N ILE A 16 5.42 10.69 -3.67
CA ILE A 16 4.43 9.71 -3.19
C ILE A 16 4.46 9.61 -1.67
N LYS A 17 5.66 9.52 -1.07
CA LYS A 17 5.79 9.48 0.40
C LYS A 17 5.21 10.73 1.04
N THR A 18 5.53 11.93 0.52
CA THR A 18 5.00 13.20 1.02
C THR A 18 3.47 13.25 0.96
N ALA A 19 2.87 12.78 -0.14
CA ALA A 19 1.41 12.69 -0.28
C ALA A 19 0.79 11.75 0.77
N ILE A 20 1.41 10.58 1.03
CA ILE A 20 0.95 9.64 2.06
C ILE A 20 1.08 10.23 3.47
N ASP A 21 2.23 10.83 3.80
CA ASP A 21 2.46 11.46 5.11
C ASP A 21 1.44 12.59 5.37
N ALA A 22 1.12 13.37 4.34
CA ALA A 22 0.15 14.44 4.39
C ALA A 22 -1.32 13.96 4.33
N ARG A 23 -1.55 12.66 4.08
CA ARG A 23 -2.89 12.08 3.80
C ARG A 23 -3.62 12.79 2.66
N ASP A 24 -2.87 13.16 1.61
CA ASP A 24 -3.39 13.83 0.43
C ASP A 24 -3.09 13.00 -0.84
N ILE A 25 -4.02 12.10 -1.17
CA ILE A 25 -3.93 11.25 -2.38
C ILE A 25 -3.95 12.12 -3.66
N SER A 26 -4.60 13.29 -3.62
CA SER A 26 -4.72 14.15 -4.80
C SER A 26 -3.37 14.74 -5.21
N ALA A 27 -2.48 15.00 -4.24
CA ALA A 27 -1.12 15.48 -4.45
C ALA A 27 -0.13 14.41 -4.93
N ALA A 28 -0.49 13.12 -4.87
CA ALA A 28 0.40 12.06 -5.32
C ALA A 28 0.65 12.16 -6.85
N PRO A 29 1.90 11.97 -7.33
CA PRO A 29 2.25 11.99 -8.76
C PRO A 29 1.86 10.69 -9.45
N LEU A 30 0.58 10.33 -9.34
CA LEU A 30 -0.03 9.11 -9.85
C LEU A 30 -1.16 9.47 -10.80
N ASP A 31 -1.47 8.57 -11.73
CA ASP A 31 -2.62 8.76 -12.61
C ASP A 31 -3.95 8.57 -11.85
N GLN A 32 -5.06 8.88 -12.53
CA GLN A 32 -6.38 8.83 -11.92
C GLN A 32 -6.80 7.41 -11.53
N LYS A 33 -6.40 6.39 -12.31
CA LYS A 33 -6.69 4.97 -12.05
C LYS A 33 -5.99 4.54 -10.75
N GLN A 34 -4.72 4.90 -10.59
CA GLN A 34 -3.90 4.64 -9.40
C GLN A 34 -4.43 5.37 -8.16
N LYS A 35 -4.84 6.65 -8.29
CA LYS A 35 -5.45 7.41 -7.18
C LYS A 35 -6.76 6.79 -6.69
N LEU A 36 -7.58 6.26 -7.60
CA LEU A 36 -8.81 5.56 -7.23
C LEU A 36 -8.52 4.28 -6.42
N ALA A 37 -7.50 3.51 -6.81
CA ALA A 37 -7.04 2.36 -6.04
C ALA A 37 -6.51 2.75 -4.65
N MET A 38 -5.78 3.88 -4.53
CA MET A 38 -5.35 4.40 -3.23
C MET A 38 -6.52 4.77 -2.32
N HIS A 39 -7.56 5.42 -2.86
CA HIS A 39 -8.76 5.72 -2.08
C HIS A 39 -9.48 4.46 -1.61
N TYR A 40 -9.58 3.44 -2.46
CA TYR A 40 -10.13 2.14 -2.06
C TYR A 40 -9.33 1.51 -0.91
N ALA A 41 -7.99 1.46 -1.05
CA ALA A 41 -7.11 0.91 -0.02
C ALA A 41 -7.19 1.69 1.30
N GLU A 42 -7.31 3.02 1.23
CA GLU A 42 -7.47 3.89 2.40
C GLU A 42 -8.74 3.55 3.20
N ILE A 43 -9.89 3.50 2.52
CA ILE A 43 -11.17 3.17 3.15
C ILE A 43 -11.16 1.76 3.71
N LEU A 44 -10.69 0.76 2.95
CA LEU A 44 -10.58 -0.61 3.44
C LEU A 44 -9.68 -0.72 4.68
N SER A 45 -8.66 0.14 4.78
CA SER A 45 -7.74 0.15 5.92
C SER A 45 -8.30 0.83 7.16
N GLN A 46 -8.94 1.99 7.00
CA GLN A 46 -9.39 2.83 8.11
C GLN A 46 -10.84 2.55 8.54
N SER A 47 -11.72 2.30 7.57
CA SER A 47 -13.16 2.13 7.76
C SER A 47 -13.69 0.99 6.89
N PRO A 48 -13.31 -0.28 7.16
CA PRO A 48 -13.69 -1.41 6.31
C PRO A 48 -15.21 -1.56 6.17
N SER A 49 -16.01 -1.13 7.16
CA SER A 49 -17.48 -1.09 7.09
C SER A 49 -18.04 -0.19 5.99
N ASP A 50 -17.26 0.79 5.54
CA ASP A 50 -17.68 1.80 4.56
C ASP A 50 -17.31 1.37 3.13
N THR A 51 -16.61 0.23 2.98
CA THR A 51 -16.35 -0.36 1.67
C THR A 51 -17.67 -0.84 1.04
N SER A 52 -17.81 -0.62 -0.26
CA SER A 52 -19.05 -0.95 -0.97
C SER A 52 -18.79 -1.47 -2.39
N GLU A 53 -19.78 -2.19 -2.94
CA GLU A 53 -19.76 -2.67 -4.33
C GLU A 53 -19.58 -1.53 -5.35
N THR A 54 -20.09 -0.34 -5.04
CA THR A 54 -19.90 0.87 -5.86
C THR A 54 -18.43 1.20 -6.05
N MET A 55 -17.59 1.01 -5.04
CA MET A 55 -16.16 1.27 -5.15
C MET A 55 -15.48 0.26 -6.09
N VAL A 56 -15.88 -1.00 -6.03
CA VAL A 56 -15.42 -2.06 -6.96
C VAL A 56 -15.87 -1.75 -8.39
N ALA A 57 -17.12 -1.31 -8.57
CA ALA A 57 -17.63 -0.88 -9.87
C ALA A 57 -16.84 0.31 -10.44
N ASN A 58 -16.47 1.27 -9.59
CA ASN A 58 -15.65 2.41 -9.99
C ASN A 58 -14.24 1.99 -10.40
N LEU A 59 -13.60 1.06 -9.68
CA LEU A 59 -12.30 0.50 -10.07
C LEU A 59 -12.38 -0.18 -11.44
N ARG A 60 -13.42 -0.98 -11.67
CA ARG A 60 -13.66 -1.61 -12.97
C ARG A 60 -13.86 -0.58 -14.08
N ALA A 61 -14.64 0.48 -13.82
CA ALA A 61 -14.87 1.57 -14.76
C ALA A 61 -13.59 2.38 -15.07
N ALA A 62 -12.65 2.44 -14.12
CA ALA A 62 -11.32 3.02 -14.34
C ALA A 62 -10.37 2.10 -15.14
N GLY A 63 -10.84 0.91 -15.52
CA GLY A 63 -10.12 -0.04 -16.36
C GLY A 63 -9.27 -1.04 -15.58
N PHE A 64 -9.56 -1.29 -14.30
CA PHE A 64 -9.03 -2.47 -13.62
C PHE A 64 -9.83 -3.72 -14.00
N ASP A 65 -9.15 -4.85 -14.18
CA ASP A 65 -9.83 -6.15 -14.24
C ASP A 65 -10.13 -6.71 -12.83
N ASP A 66 -10.97 -7.75 -12.75
CA ASP A 66 -11.37 -8.32 -11.46
C ASP A 66 -10.19 -8.97 -10.71
N GLY A 67 -9.14 -9.41 -11.42
CA GLY A 67 -7.91 -9.92 -10.83
C GLY A 67 -7.09 -8.82 -10.18
N GLU A 68 -6.87 -7.70 -10.87
CA GLU A 68 -6.21 -6.52 -10.31
C GLU A 68 -6.97 -5.97 -9.09
N ILE A 69 -8.31 -5.94 -9.14
CA ILE A 69 -9.15 -5.51 -8.01
C ILE A 69 -8.99 -6.48 -6.83
N LEU A 70 -8.97 -7.79 -7.09
CA LEU A 70 -8.74 -8.80 -6.07
C LEU A 70 -7.37 -8.61 -5.41
N GLU A 71 -6.31 -8.37 -6.18
CA GLU A 71 -4.97 -8.12 -5.66
C GLU A 71 -4.92 -6.87 -4.77
N ILE A 72 -5.53 -5.77 -5.22
CA ILE A 72 -5.63 -4.52 -4.42
C ILE A 72 -6.31 -4.80 -3.08
N ASN A 73 -7.42 -5.54 -3.08
CA ASN A 73 -8.14 -5.91 -1.86
C ASN A 73 -7.28 -6.81 -0.95
N GLN A 74 -6.72 -7.89 -1.50
CA GLN A 74 -5.95 -8.88 -0.76
C GLN A 74 -4.72 -8.26 -0.08
N VAL A 75 -3.93 -7.47 -0.82
CA VAL A 75 -2.74 -6.81 -0.27
C VAL A 75 -3.15 -5.85 0.85
N SER A 76 -4.16 -5.01 0.62
CA SER A 76 -4.65 -4.06 1.62
C SER A 76 -5.14 -4.76 2.89
N ALA A 77 -5.95 -5.82 2.73
CA ALA A 77 -6.50 -6.59 3.84
C ALA A 77 -5.41 -7.33 4.63
N TYR A 78 -4.42 -7.91 3.94
CA TYR A 78 -3.30 -8.60 4.57
C TYR A 78 -2.48 -7.64 5.46
N PHE A 79 -2.10 -6.48 4.93
CA PHE A 79 -1.38 -5.48 5.72
C PHE A 79 -2.22 -4.97 6.90
N CYS A 80 -3.53 -4.83 6.75
CA CYS A 80 -4.41 -4.50 7.87
C CYS A 80 -4.40 -5.56 8.97
N TYR A 81 -4.44 -6.84 8.60
CA TYR A 81 -4.31 -7.95 9.55
C TYR A 81 -2.96 -7.93 10.28
N ALA A 82 -1.85 -7.81 9.54
CA ALA A 82 -0.52 -7.76 10.11
C ALA A 82 -0.36 -6.55 11.05
N ASN A 83 -0.78 -5.35 10.62
CA ASN A 83 -0.74 -4.14 11.42
C ASN A 83 -1.55 -4.28 12.71
N ARG A 84 -2.79 -4.80 12.63
CA ARG A 84 -3.63 -5.02 13.82
C ARG A 84 -3.07 -6.07 14.76
N THR A 85 -2.36 -7.07 14.25
CA THR A 85 -1.70 -8.10 15.07
C THR A 85 -0.57 -7.49 15.89
N VAL A 86 0.33 -6.74 15.25
CA VAL A 86 1.46 -6.06 15.90
C VAL A 86 0.97 -5.00 16.89
N LEU A 87 0.01 -4.17 16.49
CA LEU A 87 -0.58 -3.14 17.36
C LEU A 87 -1.33 -3.75 18.54
N GLY A 88 -2.11 -4.81 18.32
CA GLY A 88 -2.88 -5.48 19.37
C GLY A 88 -2.00 -6.18 20.41
N LEU A 89 -0.81 -6.62 20.03
CA LEU A 89 0.20 -7.19 20.94
C LEU A 89 1.02 -6.10 21.68
N GLY A 90 0.86 -4.83 21.32
CA GLY A 90 1.60 -3.73 21.94
C GLY A 90 3.09 -3.69 21.55
N CYS A 91 3.46 -4.25 20.39
CA CYS A 91 4.82 -4.19 19.89
C CYS A 91 5.24 -2.73 19.63
N SER A 92 6.47 -2.39 20.02
CA SER A 92 7.05 -1.06 19.78
C SER A 92 7.84 -1.05 18.49
N THR A 93 7.73 0.03 17.72
CA THR A 93 8.60 0.31 16.56
C THR A 93 9.86 1.09 16.95
N ALA A 94 10.08 1.34 18.25
CA ALA A 94 11.24 2.07 18.73
C ALA A 94 12.53 1.27 18.47
N GLY A 95 13.41 1.82 17.63
CA GLY A 95 14.65 1.17 17.21
C GLY A 95 14.54 0.39 15.90
N ASP A 96 13.33 0.23 15.35
CA ASP A 96 13.13 -0.43 14.06
C ASP A 96 13.41 0.52 12.89
N ILE A 97 14.02 -0.04 11.84
CA ILE A 97 14.17 0.65 10.55
C ILE A 97 12.91 0.40 9.74
N ILE A 98 11.97 1.35 9.77
CA ILE A 98 10.71 1.24 9.03
C ILE A 98 10.97 1.27 7.51
N GLY A 99 10.35 0.33 6.78
CA GLY A 99 10.41 0.27 5.32
C GLY A 99 11.58 -0.53 4.74
N LEU A 100 12.06 -1.53 5.49
CA LEU A 100 12.88 -2.63 4.98
C LEU A 100 12.00 -3.67 4.29
N SER A 101 12.30 -3.93 3.02
CA SER A 101 11.81 -5.09 2.27
C SER A 101 12.97 -6.09 2.18
N PRO A 102 12.73 -7.41 2.03
CA PRO A 102 13.78 -8.36 1.69
C PRO A 102 14.65 -7.81 0.55
N ASN A 103 15.96 -7.78 0.74
CA ASN A 103 16.89 -7.16 -0.20
C ASN A 103 17.39 -8.12 -1.27
N ASN A 104 17.03 -9.41 -1.20
CA ASN A 104 17.47 -10.46 -2.11
C ASN A 104 16.25 -11.10 -2.82
N SER A 105 15.76 -10.42 -3.86
CA SER A 105 14.63 -10.92 -4.66
C SER A 105 15.00 -12.11 -5.56
N ASP A 106 16.30 -12.37 -5.72
CA ASP A 106 16.85 -13.42 -6.58
C ASP A 106 17.02 -14.77 -5.85
N ASP A 107 17.00 -14.75 -4.51
CA ASP A 107 17.06 -15.95 -3.67
C ASP A 107 15.72 -16.14 -2.93
N PRO A 108 14.86 -17.07 -3.38
CA PRO A 108 13.56 -17.32 -2.76
C PRO A 108 13.63 -17.85 -1.32
N ASP A 109 14.82 -18.27 -0.86
CA ASP A 109 15.04 -18.74 0.51
C ASP A 109 15.56 -17.61 1.44
N ASP A 110 15.95 -16.45 0.90
CA ASP A 110 16.46 -15.32 1.69
C ASP A 110 15.35 -14.32 2.06
N TRP A 111 14.59 -14.67 3.09
CA TRP A 111 13.57 -13.81 3.70
C TRP A 111 14.15 -12.79 4.69
N SER A 112 15.47 -12.56 4.70
CA SER A 112 16.08 -11.67 5.67
C SER A 112 15.79 -10.20 5.37
N HIS A 113 15.30 -9.48 6.39
CA HIS A 113 15.09 -8.03 6.34
C HIS A 113 16.38 -7.32 6.78
N ARG A 114 17.47 -7.43 6.01
CA ARG A 114 18.74 -6.71 6.25
C ARG A 114 18.82 -5.41 5.49
#